data_AF-A0A7Y1XKE1-F1
#
_entry.id   AF-A0A7Y1XKE1-F1
#
_cell.length_a   1.000
_cell.length_b   1.000
_cell.length_c   1.000
_cell.angle_alpha   90.00
_cell.angle_beta   90.00
_cell.angle_gamma   90.00
#
_symmetry.space_group_name_H-M   'P 1'
#
loop_
_entity.id
_entity.type
_entity.pdbx_description
1 polymer ?
#
loop_
_entity_poly.entity_id
_entity_poly.type
_entity_poly.pdbx_seq_one_letter_code
_entity_poly.pdbx_strand_id
1 'polypeptide(L)'
;GDGAVNPSNDEILEDLEILVANNFKLIRLYDSGENTLSTLELIRQHDFPIKVLLGMWLEAEFSNHEGCAWLDEPIPDEELAANASKNTVEVQRGIELSRRFDDIVVAVNVGNEALVEWNDHMVPLEKVITYVRQVKAAIDQPVTVADNYEWWIRDGAPLAAELDFLGIHTYPAWEDKTIDEALPYTIENMQEVSAALPDKPVAILEAGWASVAIEFGDRASEANQARYFRELAEWAAGENITVFFFEAFDEPWKGDPDNPLGAEKNWGLFRVDRTPKQVMQVVSAADNG
;
A
#
# COMPACT_ATOMS: atom_id res chain seq x y z
N GLY A 1 12.79 3.57 -1.78
CA GLY A 1 13.00 4.60 -2.82
C GLY A 1 14.32 5.30 -2.63
N ASP A 2 14.72 6.12 -3.60
CA ASP A 2 15.95 6.91 -3.52
C ASP A 2 15.92 7.87 -2.32
N GLY A 3 17.00 7.89 -1.54
CA GLY A 3 17.11 8.72 -0.35
C GLY A 3 16.46 8.16 0.93
N ALA A 4 15.74 7.03 0.85
CA ALA A 4 15.24 6.34 2.03
C ALA A 4 16.40 5.71 2.83
N VAL A 5 16.34 5.80 4.15
CA VAL A 5 17.28 5.15 5.07
C VAL A 5 16.47 4.16 5.90
N ASN A 6 16.94 2.91 5.99
CA ASN A 6 16.28 1.93 6.84
C ASN A 6 16.25 2.42 8.30
N PRO A 7 15.08 2.42 8.96
CA PRO A 7 15.01 2.76 10.37
C PRO A 7 15.78 1.73 11.21
N SER A 8 16.26 2.17 12.37
CA SER A 8 16.84 1.29 13.38
C SER A 8 15.77 0.42 14.05
N ASN A 9 16.19 -0.68 14.68
CA ASN A 9 15.26 -1.53 15.43
C ASN A 9 14.53 -0.78 16.55
N ASP A 10 15.16 0.22 17.16
CA ASP A 10 14.53 1.03 18.21
C ASP A 10 13.42 1.93 17.63
N GLU A 11 13.63 2.51 16.45
CA GLU A 11 12.61 3.29 15.73
C GLU A 11 11.44 2.41 15.25
N ILE A 12 11.73 1.22 14.71
CA ILE A 12 10.68 0.26 14.32
C ILE A 12 9.87 -0.18 15.56
N LEU A 13 10.54 -0.41 16.69
CA LEU A 13 9.89 -0.79 17.93
C LEU A 13 8.96 0.32 18.44
N GLU A 14 9.42 1.57 18.44
CA GLU A 14 8.58 2.74 18.79
C GLU A 14 7.35 2.82 17.88
N ASP A 15 7.52 2.64 16.57
CA ASP A 15 6.42 2.67 15.61
C ASP A 15 5.39 1.56 15.88
N LEU A 16 5.84 0.33 16.16
CA LEU A 16 4.96 -0.79 16.52
C LEU A 16 4.21 -0.54 17.83
N GLU A 17 4.86 0.02 18.85
CA GLU A 17 4.22 0.37 20.12
C GLU A 17 3.11 1.42 19.93
N ILE A 18 3.37 2.45 19.11
CA ILE A 18 2.39 3.47 18.77
C ILE A 18 1.19 2.85 18.03
N LEU A 19 1.44 1.99 17.06
CA LEU A 19 0.39 1.31 16.29
C LEU A 19 -0.50 0.46 17.21
N VAL A 20 0.10 -0.33 18.11
CA VAL A 20 -0.66 -1.13 19.09
C VAL A 20 -1.45 -0.26 20.05
N ALA A 21 -0.86 0.83 20.55
CA ALA A 21 -1.53 1.77 21.46
C ALA A 21 -2.75 2.44 20.81
N ASN A 22 -2.79 2.51 19.48
CA ASN A 22 -3.89 3.05 18.69
C ASN A 22 -4.76 1.96 18.03
N ASN A 23 -4.70 0.72 18.54
CA ASN A 23 -5.54 -0.41 18.14
C ASN A 23 -5.37 -0.86 16.68
N PHE A 24 -4.24 -0.53 16.04
CA PHE A 24 -3.87 -1.14 14.77
C PHE A 24 -3.37 -2.56 15.02
N LYS A 25 -4.01 -3.54 14.37
CA LYS A 25 -3.74 -4.98 14.52
C LYS A 25 -3.32 -5.66 13.23
N LEU A 26 -3.33 -4.91 12.13
CA LEU A 26 -2.99 -5.39 10.80
C LEU A 26 -2.24 -4.26 10.09
N ILE A 27 -1.04 -4.57 9.60
CA ILE A 27 -0.21 -3.63 8.85
C ILE A 27 0.16 -4.23 7.49
N ARG A 28 0.46 -3.37 6.53
CA ARG A 28 0.99 -3.75 5.22
C ARG A 28 2.43 -3.29 5.12
N LEU A 29 3.28 -4.17 4.63
CA LEU A 29 4.65 -3.86 4.23
C LEU A 29 4.76 -3.98 2.71
N TYR A 30 5.63 -3.20 2.08
CA TYR A 30 5.65 -3.06 0.62
C TYR A 30 6.68 -3.95 -0.08
N ASP A 31 7.73 -4.34 0.63
CA ASP A 31 8.80 -5.21 0.16
C ASP A 31 9.10 -6.33 1.17
N SER A 32 10.04 -7.21 0.82
CA SER A 32 10.54 -8.31 1.63
C SER A 32 11.96 -8.08 2.17
N GLY A 33 12.48 -6.85 2.08
CA GLY A 33 13.85 -6.48 2.40
C GLY A 33 14.19 -6.47 3.90
N GLU A 34 15.32 -5.83 4.23
CA GLU A 34 15.87 -5.82 5.60
C GLU A 34 14.94 -5.15 6.61
N ASN A 35 14.28 -4.05 6.23
CA ASN A 35 13.32 -3.36 7.09
C ASN A 35 12.10 -4.25 7.42
N THR A 36 11.55 -4.92 6.41
CA THR A 36 10.46 -5.89 6.58
C THR A 36 10.87 -7.06 7.47
N LEU A 37 12.05 -7.63 7.25
CA LEU A 37 12.55 -8.71 8.10
C LEU A 37 12.67 -8.25 9.56
N SER A 38 13.26 -7.09 9.79
CA SER A 38 13.44 -6.53 11.14
C SER A 38 12.10 -6.29 11.82
N THR A 39 11.11 -5.79 11.08
CA THR A 39 9.74 -5.58 11.57
C THR A 39 9.07 -6.89 11.97
N LEU A 40 9.15 -7.94 11.14
CA LEU A 40 8.61 -9.27 11.45
C LEU A 40 9.29 -9.92 12.66
N GLU A 41 10.62 -9.76 12.78
CA GLU A 41 11.39 -10.25 13.93
C GLU A 41 10.99 -9.54 15.22
N LEU A 42 10.81 -8.20 15.19
CA LEU A 42 10.38 -7.42 16.36
C LEU A 42 8.93 -7.74 16.77
N ILE A 43 8.01 -7.88 15.81
CA ILE A 43 6.63 -8.33 16.09
C ILE A 43 6.65 -9.66 16.85
N ARG A 44 7.42 -10.63 16.36
CA ARG A 44 7.55 -11.94 17.02
C ARG A 44 8.25 -11.87 18.37
N GLN A 45 9.36 -11.16 18.45
CA GLN A 45 10.19 -11.09 19.66
C GLN A 45 9.46 -10.43 20.83
N HIS A 46 8.59 -9.47 20.54
CA HIS A 46 7.84 -8.70 21.54
C HIS A 46 6.38 -9.16 21.68
N ASP A 47 5.98 -10.25 21.00
CA ASP A 47 4.62 -10.79 21.00
C ASP A 47 3.54 -9.73 20.67
N PHE A 48 3.84 -8.82 19.75
CA PHE A 48 2.88 -7.78 19.37
C PHE A 48 1.63 -8.39 18.72
N PRO A 49 0.42 -7.90 19.04
CA PRO A 49 -0.84 -8.39 18.47
C PRO A 49 -1.08 -7.82 17.05
N ILE A 50 -0.03 -7.77 16.22
CA ILE A 50 -0.05 -7.27 14.85
C ILE A 50 0.10 -8.44 13.88
N LYS A 51 -0.76 -8.45 12.86
CA LYS A 51 -0.63 -9.30 11.68
C LYS A 51 -0.13 -8.49 10.48
N VAL A 52 0.43 -9.17 9.50
CA VAL A 52 1.09 -8.52 8.37
C VAL A 52 0.52 -9.03 7.04
N LEU A 53 0.16 -8.09 6.16
CA LEU A 53 0.10 -8.30 4.72
C LEU A 53 1.50 -8.03 4.16
N LEU A 54 2.19 -9.08 3.73
CA LEU A 54 3.58 -8.99 3.29
C LEU A 54 3.65 -8.65 1.80
N GLY A 55 4.25 -7.50 1.46
CA GLY A 55 4.53 -7.10 0.10
C GLY A 55 5.78 -7.75 -0.50
N MET A 56 5.77 -7.87 -1.81
CA MET A 56 6.93 -8.17 -2.64
C MET A 56 6.96 -7.09 -3.72
N TRP A 57 7.91 -6.16 -3.61
CA TRP A 57 8.05 -5.08 -4.59
C TRP A 57 8.46 -5.66 -5.94
N LEU A 58 8.01 -5.06 -7.05
CA LEU A 58 8.44 -5.45 -8.37
C LEU A 58 9.03 -4.22 -9.08
N GLU A 59 10.31 -4.31 -9.40
CA GLU A 59 11.04 -3.33 -10.19
C GLU A 59 10.66 -3.41 -11.67
N ALA A 60 10.87 -2.31 -12.40
CA ALA A 60 10.53 -2.19 -13.81
C ALA A 60 11.10 -3.34 -14.66
N GLU A 61 10.22 -4.10 -15.32
CA GLU A 61 10.59 -5.05 -16.40
C GLU A 61 10.11 -4.55 -17.77
N PHE A 62 9.44 -3.40 -17.80
CA PHE A 62 9.03 -2.68 -19.00
C PHE A 62 9.31 -1.19 -18.83
N SER A 63 9.88 -0.55 -19.85
CA SER A 63 10.19 0.88 -19.86
C SER A 63 8.96 1.68 -20.33
N ASN A 64 8.29 2.35 -19.40
CA ASN A 64 7.08 3.13 -19.67
C ASN A 64 7.35 4.63 -19.93
N HIS A 65 8.53 4.98 -20.44
CA HIS A 65 8.93 6.39 -20.68
C HIS A 65 8.00 7.17 -21.64
N GLU A 66 7.19 6.50 -22.45
CA GLU A 66 6.18 7.15 -23.30
C GLU A 66 4.85 7.44 -22.55
N GLY A 67 4.56 6.71 -21.46
CA GLY A 67 3.32 6.80 -20.69
C GLY A 67 3.47 7.40 -19.29
N CYS A 68 4.70 7.43 -18.76
CA CYS A 68 5.02 7.91 -17.42
C CYS A 68 5.57 9.34 -17.47
N ALA A 69 4.89 10.28 -16.81
CA ALA A 69 5.22 11.70 -16.88
C ALA A 69 6.54 12.10 -16.19
N TRP A 70 7.12 11.18 -15.40
CA TRP A 70 8.37 11.40 -14.64
C TRP A 70 9.51 10.46 -15.06
N LEU A 71 9.32 9.68 -16.14
CA LEU A 71 10.37 8.85 -16.73
C LEU A 71 10.76 9.43 -18.10
N ASP A 72 11.70 10.37 -18.10
CA ASP A 72 12.05 11.17 -19.29
C ASP A 72 12.77 10.38 -20.40
N GLU A 73 13.44 9.27 -20.04
CA GLU A 73 14.27 8.48 -20.95
C GLU A 73 13.96 6.98 -20.81
N PRO A 74 14.13 6.18 -21.87
CA PRO A 74 13.89 4.76 -21.80
C PRO A 74 14.85 4.06 -20.83
N ILE A 75 14.32 3.18 -19.98
CA ILE A 75 15.12 2.27 -19.16
C ILE A 75 15.90 1.31 -20.08
N PRO A 76 17.24 1.22 -19.97
CA PRO A 76 18.05 0.34 -20.79
C PRO A 76 17.69 -1.14 -20.63
N ASP A 77 17.76 -1.92 -21.72
CA ASP A 77 17.47 -3.37 -21.71
C ASP A 77 18.29 -4.16 -20.67
N GLU A 78 19.56 -3.77 -20.45
CA GLU A 78 20.43 -4.39 -19.43
C GLU A 78 19.91 -4.14 -18.01
N GLU A 79 19.35 -2.96 -17.76
CA GLU A 79 18.76 -2.58 -16.48
C GLU A 79 17.43 -3.31 -16.25
N LEU A 80 16.57 -3.41 -17.27
CA LEU A 80 15.34 -4.20 -17.21
C LEU A 80 15.64 -5.70 -16.93
N ALA A 81 16.69 -6.25 -17.54
CA ALA A 81 17.12 -7.62 -17.26
C ALA A 81 17.68 -7.79 -15.83
N ALA A 82 18.40 -6.80 -15.32
CA ALA A 82 18.87 -6.77 -13.94
C ALA A 82 17.68 -6.69 -12.96
N ASN A 83 16.67 -5.87 -13.26
CA ASN A 83 15.44 -5.74 -12.47
C ASN A 83 14.64 -7.04 -12.44
N ALA A 84 14.47 -7.74 -13.57
CA ALA A 84 13.85 -9.07 -13.56
C ALA A 84 14.57 -10.07 -12.64
N SER A 85 15.90 -9.98 -12.56
CA SER A 85 16.69 -10.80 -11.63
C SER A 85 16.47 -10.38 -10.16
N LYS A 86 16.37 -9.07 -9.88
CA LYS A 86 16.02 -8.55 -8.55
C LYS A 86 14.61 -8.99 -8.13
N ASN A 87 13.62 -8.90 -9.02
CA ASN A 87 12.24 -9.35 -8.80
C ASN A 87 12.19 -10.83 -8.43
N THR A 88 12.98 -11.66 -9.10
CA THR A 88 13.08 -13.08 -8.75
C THR A 88 13.60 -13.27 -7.32
N VAL A 89 14.63 -12.52 -6.92
CA VAL A 89 15.19 -12.57 -5.55
C VAL A 89 14.18 -12.06 -4.51
N GLU A 90 13.48 -10.98 -4.82
CA GLU A 90 12.45 -10.36 -3.99
C GLU A 90 11.29 -11.33 -3.73
N VAL A 91 10.77 -11.98 -4.78
CA VAL A 91 9.72 -13.00 -4.65
C VAL A 91 10.21 -14.20 -3.83
N GLN A 92 11.43 -14.68 -4.04
CA GLN A 92 11.98 -15.80 -3.25
C GLN A 92 12.12 -15.43 -1.77
N ARG A 93 12.63 -14.24 -1.47
CA ARG A 93 12.75 -13.75 -0.10
C ARG A 93 11.37 -13.60 0.56
N GLY A 94 10.39 -13.03 -0.14
CA GLY A 94 9.01 -12.95 0.38
C GLY A 94 8.40 -14.32 0.66
N ILE A 95 8.66 -15.34 -0.16
CA ILE A 95 8.23 -16.73 0.10
C ILE A 95 8.89 -17.28 1.37
N GLU A 96 10.20 -17.07 1.54
CA GLU A 96 10.94 -17.50 2.73
C GLU A 96 10.40 -16.83 4.00
N LEU A 97 10.15 -15.52 3.96
CA LEU A 97 9.56 -14.76 5.07
C LEU A 97 8.14 -15.24 5.38
N SER A 98 7.30 -15.45 4.36
CA SER A 98 5.94 -15.96 4.53
C SER A 98 5.91 -17.30 5.25
N ARG A 99 6.83 -18.21 4.93
CA ARG A 99 6.95 -19.51 5.61
C ARG A 99 7.55 -19.39 7.01
N ARG A 100 8.54 -18.51 7.19
CA ARG A 100 9.22 -18.31 8.47
C ARG A 100 8.32 -17.63 9.49
N PHE A 101 7.40 -16.78 9.03
CA PHE A 101 6.50 -15.96 9.83
C PHE A 101 5.02 -16.27 9.55
N ASP A 102 4.68 -17.54 9.35
CA ASP A 102 3.33 -18.02 9.02
C ASP A 102 2.28 -17.74 10.12
N ASP A 103 2.71 -17.54 11.36
CA ASP A 103 1.90 -17.09 12.48
C ASP A 103 1.61 -15.58 12.47
N ILE A 104 2.38 -14.77 11.74
CA ILE A 104 2.26 -13.29 11.69
C ILE A 104 1.78 -12.81 10.32
N VAL A 105 2.33 -13.36 9.24
CA VAL A 105 1.99 -13.04 7.84
C VAL A 105 0.70 -13.75 7.49
N VAL A 106 -0.38 -12.98 7.33
CA VAL A 106 -1.74 -13.51 7.08
C VAL A 106 -2.11 -13.56 5.61
N ALA A 107 -1.41 -12.80 4.77
CA ALA A 107 -1.57 -12.76 3.32
C ALA A 107 -0.31 -12.17 2.66
N VAL A 108 -0.18 -12.37 1.35
CA VAL A 108 0.96 -11.90 0.55
C VAL A 108 0.49 -11.09 -0.64
N ASN A 109 1.17 -9.97 -0.90
CA ASN A 109 0.89 -9.03 -1.98
C ASN A 109 2.06 -9.00 -2.98
N VAL A 110 1.84 -9.47 -4.21
CA VAL A 110 2.87 -9.55 -5.26
C VAL A 110 2.79 -8.35 -6.19
N GLY A 111 3.66 -7.36 -6.02
CA GLY A 111 3.65 -6.11 -6.78
C GLY A 111 2.69 -5.05 -6.22
N ASN A 112 3.01 -3.79 -6.49
CA ASN A 112 2.24 -2.63 -6.06
C ASN A 112 2.17 -1.63 -7.22
N GLU A 113 0.98 -1.42 -7.79
CA GLU A 113 0.79 -0.55 -8.97
C GLU A 113 1.71 -0.88 -10.15
N ALA A 114 2.17 -2.13 -10.27
CA ALA A 114 3.11 -2.54 -11.31
C ALA A 114 2.46 -2.65 -12.70
N LEU A 115 1.15 -2.38 -12.84
CA LEU A 115 0.39 -2.59 -14.07
C LEU A 115 -0.31 -1.32 -14.60
N VAL A 116 -0.34 -0.23 -13.84
CA VAL A 116 -0.93 1.04 -14.30
C VAL A 116 -0.04 1.80 -15.27
N GLU A 117 -0.69 2.44 -16.23
CA GLU A 117 -0.03 3.06 -17.40
C GLU A 117 0.71 4.36 -17.09
N TRP A 118 0.53 4.95 -15.91
CA TRP A 118 1.26 6.16 -15.50
C TRP A 118 2.56 5.87 -14.75
N ASN A 119 2.79 4.62 -14.33
CA ASN A 119 3.85 4.30 -13.39
C ASN A 119 5.20 3.96 -14.08
N ASP A 120 6.31 4.14 -13.37
CA ASP A 120 7.67 3.98 -13.87
C ASP A 120 8.21 2.55 -13.75
N HIS A 121 7.67 1.75 -12.82
CA HIS A 121 8.09 0.39 -12.52
C HIS A 121 7.15 -0.68 -13.06
N MET A 122 6.66 -0.48 -14.28
CA MET A 122 5.76 -1.44 -14.92
C MET A 122 6.41 -2.82 -15.11
N VAL A 123 5.62 -3.86 -14.87
CA VAL A 123 5.95 -5.25 -15.15
C VAL A 123 4.89 -5.84 -16.08
N PRO A 124 5.27 -6.53 -17.18
CA PRO A 124 4.27 -7.13 -18.06
C PRO A 124 3.31 -8.07 -17.31
N LEU A 125 2.02 -8.00 -17.61
CA LEU A 125 0.97 -8.79 -16.93
C LEU A 125 1.30 -10.29 -16.80
N GLU A 126 1.79 -10.91 -17.88
CA GLU A 126 2.18 -12.34 -17.89
C GLU A 126 3.32 -12.65 -16.91
N LYS A 127 4.21 -11.70 -16.65
CA LYS A 127 5.28 -11.82 -15.65
C LYS A 127 4.71 -11.74 -14.24
N VAL A 128 3.82 -10.79 -13.96
CA VAL A 128 3.12 -10.71 -12.67
C VAL A 128 2.36 -12.01 -12.38
N ILE A 129 1.62 -12.54 -13.36
CA ILE A 129 0.93 -13.85 -13.24
C ILE A 129 1.94 -14.98 -12.94
N THR A 130 3.11 -14.97 -13.58
CA THR A 130 4.16 -15.96 -13.32
C THR A 130 4.65 -15.89 -11.86
N TYR A 131 4.92 -14.69 -11.34
CA TYR A 131 5.33 -14.51 -9.95
C TYR A 131 4.21 -14.93 -8.97
N VAL A 132 2.97 -14.55 -9.22
CA VAL A 132 1.80 -14.98 -8.42
C VAL A 132 1.71 -16.49 -8.35
N ARG A 133 1.79 -17.20 -9.48
CA ARG A 133 1.74 -18.67 -9.52
C ARG A 133 2.90 -19.31 -8.76
N GLN A 134 4.10 -18.73 -8.85
CA GLN A 134 5.27 -19.19 -8.10
C GLN A 134 5.04 -19.06 -6.58
N VAL A 135 4.50 -17.93 -6.11
CA VAL A 135 4.20 -17.70 -4.70
C VAL A 135 3.11 -18.68 -4.22
N LYS A 136 1.98 -18.77 -4.94
CA LYS A 136 0.87 -19.68 -4.60
C LYS A 136 1.28 -21.16 -4.56
N ALA A 137 2.24 -21.56 -5.38
CA ALA A 137 2.76 -22.93 -5.35
C ALA A 137 3.65 -23.21 -4.12
N ALA A 138 4.10 -22.16 -3.43
CA ALA A 138 5.11 -22.23 -2.38
C ALA A 138 4.56 -22.01 -0.96
N ILE A 139 3.40 -21.36 -0.81
CA ILE A 139 2.84 -20.96 0.49
C ILE A 139 1.34 -21.28 0.57
N ASP A 140 0.80 -21.34 1.79
CA ASP A 140 -0.63 -21.57 2.03
C ASP A 140 -1.43 -20.27 2.25
N GLN A 141 -0.74 -19.15 2.53
CA GLN A 141 -1.39 -17.86 2.73
C GLN A 141 -2.08 -17.36 1.44
N PRO A 142 -3.22 -16.64 1.55
CA PRO A 142 -3.85 -15.98 0.42
C PRO A 142 -2.90 -15.00 -0.28
N VAL A 143 -2.94 -15.01 -1.62
CA VAL A 143 -2.13 -14.16 -2.49
C VAL A 143 -2.99 -13.16 -3.24
N THR A 144 -2.53 -11.91 -3.26
CA THR A 144 -3.13 -10.78 -3.98
C THR A 144 -2.08 -10.01 -4.78
N VAL A 145 -2.56 -9.06 -5.59
CA VAL A 145 -1.78 -7.96 -6.19
C VAL A 145 -2.55 -6.68 -5.84
N ALA A 146 -1.82 -5.60 -5.55
CA ALA A 146 -2.44 -4.29 -5.32
C ALA A 146 -2.27 -3.41 -6.54
N ASP A 147 -3.38 -2.90 -7.05
CA ASP A 147 -3.37 -1.99 -8.19
C ASP A 147 -4.59 -1.05 -8.17
N ASN A 148 -4.57 -0.03 -9.03
CA ASN A 148 -5.61 0.97 -9.12
C ASN A 148 -6.95 0.36 -9.56
N TYR A 149 -8.05 0.86 -8.99
CA TYR A 149 -9.41 0.40 -9.29
C TYR A 149 -9.75 0.43 -10.79
N GLU A 150 -9.33 1.46 -11.53
CA GLU A 150 -9.62 1.61 -12.96
C GLU A 150 -8.94 0.51 -13.78
N TRP A 151 -7.68 0.20 -13.45
CA TRP A 151 -6.95 -0.90 -14.07
C TRP A 151 -7.65 -2.25 -13.84
N TRP A 152 -8.11 -2.50 -12.61
CA TRP A 152 -8.87 -3.71 -12.29
C TRP A 152 -10.12 -3.86 -13.15
N ILE A 153 -10.87 -2.77 -13.34
CA ILE A 153 -12.09 -2.76 -14.16
C ILE A 153 -11.78 -3.04 -15.64
N ARG A 154 -10.73 -2.41 -16.17
CA ARG A 154 -10.41 -2.43 -17.61
C ARG A 154 -9.70 -3.72 -18.04
N ASP A 155 -8.68 -4.11 -17.28
CA ASP A 155 -7.67 -5.09 -17.72
C ASP A 155 -7.47 -6.24 -16.72
N GLY A 156 -8.04 -6.16 -15.52
CA GLY A 156 -7.71 -7.04 -14.39
C GLY A 156 -8.18 -8.50 -14.49
N ALA A 157 -9.10 -8.82 -15.40
CA ALA A 157 -9.75 -10.14 -15.45
C ALA A 157 -8.79 -11.36 -15.53
N PRO A 158 -7.73 -11.35 -16.37
CA PRO A 158 -6.78 -12.46 -16.43
C PRO A 158 -6.00 -12.67 -15.13
N LEU A 159 -5.60 -11.59 -14.45
CA LEU A 159 -4.88 -11.67 -13.17
C LEU A 159 -5.82 -12.07 -12.03
N ALA A 160 -7.02 -11.49 -11.97
CA ALA A 160 -8.03 -11.79 -10.96
C ALA A 160 -8.30 -13.29 -10.86
N ALA A 161 -8.31 -14.01 -11.99
CA ALA A 161 -8.50 -15.46 -12.02
C ALA A 161 -7.47 -16.24 -11.18
N GLU A 162 -6.24 -15.73 -11.05
CA GLU A 162 -5.12 -16.36 -10.34
C GLU A 162 -5.08 -16.03 -8.84
N LEU A 163 -5.74 -14.94 -8.42
CA LEU A 163 -5.66 -14.40 -7.05
C LEU A 163 -6.72 -14.95 -6.09
N ASP A 164 -6.43 -14.89 -4.80
CA ASP A 164 -7.38 -15.27 -3.74
C ASP A 164 -8.32 -14.11 -3.38
N PHE A 165 -7.85 -12.87 -3.52
CA PHE A 165 -8.64 -11.63 -3.41
C PHE A 165 -7.97 -10.50 -4.19
N LEU A 166 -8.70 -9.42 -4.46
CA LEU A 166 -8.21 -8.25 -5.18
C LEU A 166 -7.78 -7.15 -4.20
N GLY A 167 -6.59 -6.62 -4.40
CA GLY A 167 -6.10 -5.45 -3.69
C GLY A 167 -6.35 -4.20 -4.49
N ILE A 168 -7.20 -3.31 -3.98
CA ILE A 168 -7.66 -2.12 -4.70
C ILE A 168 -7.05 -0.87 -4.07
N HIS A 169 -6.50 -0.01 -4.92
CA HIS A 169 -6.12 1.35 -4.56
C HIS A 169 -7.17 2.35 -5.05
N THR A 170 -7.52 3.32 -4.20
CA THR A 170 -8.46 4.40 -4.51
C THR A 170 -8.08 5.67 -3.76
N TYR A 171 -7.90 6.77 -4.49
CA TYR A 171 -7.49 8.06 -3.94
C TYR A 171 -8.34 9.19 -4.51
N PRO A 172 -9.49 9.51 -3.89
CA PRO A 172 -10.38 10.54 -4.41
C PRO A 172 -9.72 11.92 -4.60
N ALA A 173 -8.71 12.26 -3.77
CA ALA A 173 -8.00 13.54 -3.88
C ALA A 173 -7.22 13.68 -5.20
N TRP A 174 -6.59 12.60 -5.68
CA TRP A 174 -5.90 12.57 -6.98
C TRP A 174 -6.86 12.71 -8.17
N GLU A 175 -8.15 12.45 -7.96
CA GLU A 175 -9.21 12.50 -8.97
C GLU A 175 -10.13 13.71 -8.82
N ASP A 176 -9.57 14.80 -8.29
CA ASP A 176 -10.21 16.10 -8.12
C ASP A 176 -11.51 16.10 -7.29
N LYS A 177 -11.72 15.05 -6.48
CA LYS A 177 -12.87 14.99 -5.58
C LYS A 177 -12.67 15.89 -4.37
N THR A 178 -13.76 16.50 -3.92
CA THR A 178 -13.84 17.20 -2.64
C THR A 178 -14.03 16.22 -1.49
N ILE A 179 -13.85 16.68 -0.24
CA ILE A 179 -14.06 15.83 0.94
C ILE A 179 -15.52 15.34 1.06
N ASP A 180 -16.50 16.07 0.51
CA ASP A 180 -17.91 15.64 0.49
C ASP A 180 -18.18 14.53 -0.54
N GLU A 181 -17.35 14.43 -1.57
CA GLU A 181 -17.43 13.43 -2.64
C GLU A 181 -16.53 12.21 -2.37
N ALA A 182 -15.56 12.34 -1.46
CA ALA A 182 -14.50 11.37 -1.26
C ALA A 182 -15.01 9.96 -0.92
N LEU A 183 -15.85 9.81 0.13
CA LEU A 183 -16.41 8.51 0.48
C LEU A 183 -17.36 7.97 -0.61
N PRO A 184 -18.35 8.74 -1.12
CA PRO A 184 -19.19 8.27 -2.23
C PRO A 184 -18.40 7.75 -3.42
N TYR A 185 -17.32 8.43 -3.77
CA TYR A 185 -16.46 8.05 -4.88
C TYR A 185 -15.67 6.77 -4.59
N THR A 186 -15.10 6.62 -3.39
CA THR A 186 -14.47 5.36 -2.97
C THR A 186 -15.44 4.18 -3.02
N ILE A 187 -16.70 4.38 -2.60
CA ILE A 187 -17.75 3.36 -2.67
C ILE A 187 -18.04 2.98 -4.12
N GLU A 188 -18.18 3.97 -5.00
CA GLU A 188 -18.40 3.78 -6.45
C GLU A 188 -17.27 2.95 -7.06
N ASN A 189 -16.01 3.33 -6.85
CA ASN A 189 -14.84 2.60 -7.36
C ASN A 189 -14.85 1.12 -6.93
N MET A 190 -15.16 0.85 -5.65
CA MET A 190 -15.24 -0.52 -5.12
C MET A 190 -16.40 -1.33 -5.73
N GLN A 191 -17.55 -0.68 -5.95
CA GLN A 191 -18.70 -1.30 -6.59
C GLN A 191 -18.44 -1.61 -8.07
N GLU A 192 -17.76 -0.73 -8.79
CA GLU A 192 -17.41 -0.94 -10.19
C GLU A 192 -16.41 -2.09 -10.36
N VAL A 193 -15.38 -2.16 -9.52
CA VAL A 193 -14.45 -3.32 -9.52
C VAL A 193 -15.22 -4.62 -9.21
N SER A 194 -16.09 -4.61 -8.21
CA SER A 194 -16.90 -5.78 -7.85
C SER A 194 -17.89 -6.16 -8.97
N ALA A 195 -18.39 -5.20 -9.75
CA ALA A 195 -19.26 -5.47 -10.89
C ALA A 195 -18.48 -6.06 -12.07
N ALA A 196 -17.25 -5.61 -12.31
CA ALA A 196 -16.37 -6.13 -13.35
C ALA A 196 -15.82 -7.52 -13.01
N LEU A 197 -15.54 -7.79 -11.72
CA LEU A 197 -14.89 -9.00 -11.21
C LEU A 197 -15.68 -9.64 -10.05
N PRO A 198 -16.93 -10.08 -10.27
CA PRO A 198 -17.89 -10.42 -9.21
C PRO A 198 -17.56 -11.64 -8.36
N ASP A 199 -16.68 -12.52 -8.84
CA ASP A 199 -16.35 -13.79 -8.17
C ASP A 199 -15.17 -13.67 -7.19
N LYS A 200 -14.62 -12.46 -6.99
CA LYS A 200 -13.42 -12.24 -6.18
C LYS A 200 -13.70 -11.35 -4.98
N PRO A 201 -13.32 -11.77 -3.76
CA PRO A 201 -13.30 -10.87 -2.61
C PRO A 201 -12.38 -9.67 -2.87
N VAL A 202 -12.70 -8.54 -2.27
CA VAL A 202 -11.96 -7.29 -2.44
C VAL A 202 -11.50 -6.74 -1.08
N ALA A 203 -10.34 -6.10 -1.08
CA ALA A 203 -9.84 -5.31 0.03
C ALA A 203 -9.26 -4.00 -0.49
N ILE A 204 -9.39 -2.92 0.27
CA ILE A 204 -8.70 -1.66 -0.04
C ILE A 204 -7.30 -1.77 0.55
N LEU A 205 -6.29 -1.85 -0.32
CA LEU A 205 -4.89 -1.94 0.12
C LEU A 205 -4.20 -0.59 0.17
N GLU A 206 -4.80 0.42 -0.46
CA GLU A 206 -4.49 1.83 -0.25
C GLU A 206 -5.72 2.70 -0.44
N ALA A 207 -5.96 3.55 0.56
CA ALA A 207 -6.77 4.75 0.44
C ALA A 207 -6.29 5.75 1.49
N GLY A 208 -6.27 7.02 1.15
CA GLY A 208 -5.74 8.04 2.05
C GLY A 208 -6.23 9.43 1.71
N TRP A 209 -5.89 10.38 2.55
CA TRP A 209 -6.09 11.80 2.29
C TRP A 209 -4.91 12.60 2.86
N ALA A 210 -4.13 13.24 1.98
CA ALA A 210 -2.97 14.01 2.42
C ALA A 210 -3.39 15.22 3.27
N SER A 211 -2.69 15.40 4.38
CA SER A 211 -2.92 16.52 5.29
C SER A 211 -2.38 17.87 4.78
N VAL A 212 -1.39 17.82 3.88
CA VAL A 212 -0.77 18.93 3.17
C VAL A 212 -0.44 18.46 1.75
N ALA A 213 -0.81 19.23 0.74
CA ALA A 213 -0.47 18.94 -0.65
C ALA A 213 -0.64 20.20 -1.51
N ILE A 214 0.40 20.61 -2.25
CA ILE A 214 0.27 21.66 -3.27
C ILE A 214 -0.71 21.23 -4.36
N GLU A 215 -0.69 19.94 -4.70
CA GLU A 215 -1.49 19.30 -5.75
C GLU A 215 -2.99 19.40 -5.46
N PHE A 216 -3.39 19.42 -4.19
CA PHE A 216 -4.80 19.41 -3.77
C PHE A 216 -5.31 20.78 -3.30
N GLY A 217 -4.41 21.75 -3.07
CA GLY A 217 -4.76 23.05 -2.52
C GLY A 217 -5.52 22.93 -1.19
N ASP A 218 -6.59 23.70 -1.03
CA ASP A 218 -7.40 23.73 0.21
C ASP A 218 -8.13 22.41 0.52
N ARG A 219 -8.12 21.44 -0.41
CA ARG A 219 -8.65 20.09 -0.14
C ARG A 219 -7.75 19.32 0.82
N ALA A 220 -6.45 19.54 0.80
CA ALA A 220 -5.52 18.94 1.76
C ALA A 220 -5.60 19.68 3.10
N SER A 221 -6.06 18.98 4.13
CA SER A 221 -6.06 19.48 5.51
C SER A 221 -6.17 18.33 6.49
N GLU A 222 -5.64 18.51 7.71
CA GLU A 222 -5.83 17.53 8.79
C GLU A 222 -7.30 17.29 9.15
N ALA A 223 -8.15 18.31 9.00
CA ALA A 223 -9.59 18.17 9.22
C ALA A 223 -10.25 17.24 8.19
N ASN A 224 -9.87 17.38 6.90
CA ASN A 224 -10.38 16.51 5.84
C ASN A 224 -9.80 15.10 5.94
N GLN A 225 -8.51 14.96 6.29
CA GLN A 225 -7.90 13.65 6.56
C GLN A 225 -8.62 12.92 7.69
N ALA A 226 -8.87 13.61 8.82
CA ALA A 226 -9.59 13.04 9.96
C ALA A 226 -11.03 12.64 9.60
N ARG A 227 -11.72 13.44 8.77
CA ARG A 227 -13.06 13.11 8.28
C ARG A 227 -13.04 11.88 7.38
N TYR A 228 -12.17 11.84 6.38
CA TYR A 228 -12.09 10.74 5.42
C TYR A 228 -11.72 9.43 6.11
N PHE A 229 -10.70 9.44 6.99
CA PHE A 229 -10.32 8.28 7.79
C PHE A 229 -11.49 7.69 8.57
N ARG A 230 -12.23 8.54 9.30
CA ARG A 230 -13.37 8.10 10.12
C ARG A 230 -14.50 7.56 9.24
N GLU A 231 -14.89 8.30 8.20
CA GLU A 231 -15.99 7.90 7.31
C GLU A 231 -15.69 6.61 6.56
N LEU A 232 -14.46 6.44 6.08
CA LEU A 232 -14.01 5.21 5.42
C LEU A 232 -13.98 4.04 6.40
N ALA A 233 -13.47 4.23 7.61
CA ALA A 233 -13.44 3.18 8.63
C ALA A 233 -14.85 2.75 9.09
N GLU A 234 -15.76 3.71 9.30
CA GLU A 234 -17.17 3.44 9.65
C GLU A 234 -17.89 2.66 8.55
N TRP A 235 -17.75 3.09 7.29
CA TRP A 235 -18.36 2.41 6.15
C TRP A 235 -17.77 1.00 5.95
N ALA A 236 -16.44 0.87 5.94
CA ALA A 236 -15.77 -0.41 5.73
C ALA A 236 -16.11 -1.43 6.82
N ALA A 237 -16.27 -1.00 8.07
CA ALA A 237 -16.74 -1.86 9.15
C ALA A 237 -18.17 -2.37 8.92
N GLY A 238 -19.05 -1.54 8.36
CA GLY A 238 -20.42 -1.91 7.99
C GLY A 238 -20.49 -2.92 6.83
N GLU A 239 -19.60 -2.79 5.85
CA GLU A 239 -19.53 -3.67 4.67
C GLU A 239 -18.60 -4.88 4.86
N ASN A 240 -17.92 -4.99 6.02
CA ASN A 240 -16.90 -6.01 6.29
C ASN A 240 -15.76 -6.00 5.25
N ILE A 241 -15.32 -4.81 4.86
CA ILE A 241 -14.19 -4.58 3.94
C ILE A 241 -12.95 -4.27 4.75
N THR A 242 -11.85 -4.95 4.45
CA THR A 242 -10.53 -4.61 5.03
C THR A 242 -9.96 -3.38 4.32
N VAL A 243 -9.46 -2.42 5.10
CA VAL A 243 -8.84 -1.19 4.60
C VAL A 243 -7.46 -1.03 5.22
N PHE A 244 -6.46 -0.87 4.36
CA PHE A 244 -5.15 -0.35 4.73
C PHE A 244 -5.12 1.14 4.38
N PHE A 245 -5.31 1.96 5.40
CA PHE A 245 -5.26 3.41 5.22
C PHE A 245 -3.81 3.86 5.02
N PHE A 246 -3.58 4.62 3.97
CA PHE A 246 -2.27 5.17 3.62
C PHE A 246 -2.14 6.57 4.25
N GLU A 247 -1.31 6.77 5.28
CA GLU A 247 -0.38 5.80 5.89
C GLU A 247 -0.13 6.05 7.39
N ALA A 248 0.69 5.22 8.04
CA ALA A 248 0.97 5.38 9.47
C ALA A 248 1.71 6.69 9.79
N PHE A 249 2.87 6.92 9.18
CA PHE A 249 3.74 8.06 9.47
C PHE A 249 4.06 8.85 8.20
N ASP A 250 4.23 10.16 8.32
CA ASP A 250 4.73 10.96 7.19
C ASP A 250 6.13 10.51 6.75
N GLU A 251 6.31 10.34 5.44
CA GLU A 251 7.56 9.86 4.85
C GLU A 251 8.20 10.92 3.95
N PRO A 252 9.11 11.77 4.47
CA PRO A 252 9.62 12.94 3.76
C PRO A 252 10.52 12.61 2.56
N TRP A 253 10.93 11.34 2.41
CA TRP A 253 11.73 10.87 1.30
C TRP A 253 10.90 10.57 0.04
N LYS A 254 9.57 10.45 0.14
CA LYS A 254 8.68 10.16 -1.00
C LYS A 254 8.44 11.37 -1.90
N GLY A 255 8.16 11.10 -3.18
CA GLY A 255 7.87 12.11 -4.19
C GLY A 255 9.07 13.00 -4.53
N ASP A 256 8.79 14.14 -5.18
CA ASP A 256 9.82 15.09 -5.62
C ASP A 256 10.60 15.69 -4.41
N PRO A 257 11.94 15.54 -4.34
CA PRO A 257 12.77 16.17 -3.32
C PRO A 257 12.68 17.70 -3.28
N ASP A 258 12.38 18.34 -4.41
CA ASP A 258 12.26 19.79 -4.53
C ASP A 258 10.85 20.31 -4.18
N ASN A 259 9.91 19.39 -3.88
CA ASN A 259 8.55 19.72 -3.45
C ASN A 259 8.32 19.35 -1.96
N PRO A 260 8.73 20.20 -1.00
CA PRO A 260 8.58 19.90 0.43
C PRO A 260 7.12 19.86 0.91
N LEU A 261 6.18 20.36 0.10
CA LEU A 261 4.74 20.39 0.41
C LEU A 261 3.94 19.46 -0.50
N GLY A 262 4.61 18.51 -1.17
CA GLY A 262 3.95 17.51 -2.00
C GLY A 262 3.12 16.54 -1.16
N ALA A 263 2.02 16.07 -1.74
CA ALA A 263 1.11 15.11 -1.11
C ALA A 263 1.84 13.89 -0.53
N GLU A 264 2.78 13.33 -1.30
CA GLU A 264 3.56 12.12 -1.00
C GLU A 264 4.28 12.15 0.35
N LYS A 265 4.59 13.33 0.89
CA LYS A 265 5.30 13.49 2.16
C LYS A 265 4.37 13.62 3.37
N ASN A 266 3.04 13.65 3.17
CA ASN A 266 2.07 14.16 4.14
C ASN A 266 0.81 13.28 4.32
N TRP A 267 0.88 12.00 3.95
CA TRP A 267 -0.20 11.02 4.08
C TRP A 267 -0.37 10.44 5.50
N GLY A 268 0.65 10.56 6.35
CA GLY A 268 0.70 9.95 7.67
C GLY A 268 -0.45 10.35 8.60
N LEU A 269 -0.93 9.42 9.41
CA LEU A 269 -1.78 9.68 10.57
C LEU A 269 -0.98 10.31 11.73
N PHE A 270 0.32 10.00 11.76
CA PHE A 270 1.34 10.59 12.61
C PHE A 270 2.34 11.37 11.75
N ARG A 271 3.01 12.34 12.38
CA ARG A 271 4.11 13.07 11.75
C ARG A 271 5.40 12.24 11.76
N VAL A 272 6.43 12.74 11.07
CA VAL A 272 7.77 12.15 11.05
C VAL A 272 8.34 11.94 12.46
N ASP A 273 8.05 12.85 13.39
CA ASP A 273 8.49 12.78 14.80
C ASP A 273 7.57 11.94 15.69
N ARG A 274 6.73 11.09 15.09
CA ARG A 274 5.72 10.25 15.74
C ARG A 274 4.62 11.00 16.50
N THR A 275 4.56 12.34 16.42
CA THR A 275 3.47 13.08 17.04
C THR A 275 2.14 12.86 16.28
N PRO A 276 1.00 12.72 16.99
CA PRO A 276 -0.27 12.46 16.34
C PRO A 276 -0.80 13.71 15.61
N LYS A 277 -1.28 13.53 14.38
CA LYS A 277 -2.11 14.54 13.70
C LYS A 277 -3.53 14.55 14.28
N GLN A 278 -4.35 15.51 13.85
CA GLN A 278 -5.74 15.65 14.32
C GLN A 278 -6.53 14.33 14.29
N VAL A 279 -6.35 13.51 13.26
CA VAL A 279 -7.01 12.20 13.10
C VAL A 279 -6.77 11.27 14.29
N MET A 280 -5.55 11.21 14.82
CA MET A 280 -5.19 10.34 15.96
C MET A 280 -5.43 10.98 17.33
N GLN A 281 -5.58 12.30 17.40
CA GLN A 281 -5.91 12.98 18.65
C GLN A 281 -7.33 12.67 19.12
N VAL A 282 -8.28 12.53 18.19
CA VAL A 282 -9.70 12.28 18.50
C VAL A 282 -9.95 10.83 18.96
N VAL A 283 -9.17 9.86 18.47
CA VAL A 283 -9.29 8.44 18.85
C VAL A 283 -8.97 8.22 20.33
N SER A 284 -7.97 8.94 20.86
CA SER A 284 -7.59 8.86 22.29
C SER A 284 -8.66 9.36 23.27
N ALA A 285 -9.64 10.14 22.80
CA ALA A 285 -10.71 10.69 23.64
C ALA A 285 -11.93 9.77 23.75
N ALA A 286 -12.16 8.88 22.77
CA ALA A 286 -13.33 8.00 22.74
C ALA A 286 -13.19 6.77 23.67
N ASP A 287 -11.95 6.34 23.95
CA ASP A 287 -11.67 5.20 24.85
C ASP A 287 -11.59 5.60 26.34
N ASN A 288 -11.79 6.87 26.67
CA ASN A 288 -11.84 7.40 28.04
C ASN A 288 -13.28 7.74 28.52
N GLY A 289 -14.31 7.23 27.81
CA GLY A 289 -15.74 7.48 28.08
C GLY A 289 -16.51 6.26 28.55
#